data_AF-A0A838G3G4-F1
#
_entry.id   AF-A0A838G3G4-F1
#
_cell.length_a   1.000
_cell.length_b   1.000
_cell.length_c   1.000
_cell.angle_alpha   90.00
_cell.angle_beta   90.00
_cell.angle_gamma   90.00
#
_symmetry.space_group_name_H-M   'P 1'
#
loop_
_entity.id
_entity.type
_entity.pdbx_description
1 polymer ?
#
loop_
_entity_poly.entity_id
_entity_poly.type
_entity_poly.pdbx_seq_one_letter_code
_entity_poly.pdbx_strand_id
1 'polypeptide(L)' 'MKITDIRAAGLRGATPKGGWTHELEPDDVVHTLVAVHTDEGVVGIGSVFSSAALVQAALEVLSPICLGANA' A
#
# COMPACT_ATOMS: atom_id res chain seq x y z
N MET A 1 9.57 19.40 4.61
CA MET A 1 8.92 18.10 4.77
C MET A 1 9.71 17.00 4.09
N LYS A 2 10.31 16.11 4.90
CA LYS A 2 11.07 14.93 4.46
C LYS A 2 10.29 13.66 4.76
N ILE A 3 10.37 12.69 3.85
CA ILE A 3 9.78 11.36 4.07
C ILE A 3 10.64 10.59 5.08
N THR A 4 10.01 10.08 6.15
CA THR A 4 10.67 9.36 7.24
C THR A 4 10.30 7.89 7.31
N ASP A 5 9.13 7.50 6.82
CA ASP A 5 8.66 6.12 6.80
C ASP A 5 7.62 5.92 5.69
N ILE A 6 7.56 4.72 5.13
CA ILE A 6 6.53 4.32 4.16
C ILE A 6 6.00 2.96 4.57
N ARG A 7 4.70 2.88 4.84
CA ARG A 7 4.03 1.64 5.27
C ARG A 7 3.00 1.21 4.26
N ALA A 8 2.82 -0.10 4.12
CA ALA A 8 1.75 -0.67 3.33
C ALA A 8 0.86 -1.61 4.16
N ALA A 9 -0.45 -1.55 3.92
CA ALA A 9 -1.44 -2.39 4.57
C ALA A 9 -2.45 -2.93 3.55
N GLY A 10 -2.48 -4.25 3.38
CA GLY A 10 -3.47 -4.92 2.53
C GLY A 10 -4.87 -4.80 3.10
N LEU A 11 -5.82 -4.37 2.27
CA LEU A 11 -7.23 -4.36 2.63
C LEU A 11 -7.82 -5.76 2.41
N ARG A 12 -8.57 -6.22 3.42
CA ARG A 12 -9.31 -7.48 3.42
C ARG A 12 -10.75 -7.22 3.84
N GLY A 13 -11.64 -8.11 3.45
CA GLY A 13 -13.06 -8.01 3.75
C GLY A 13 -13.91 -8.55 2.61
N ALA A 14 -15.21 -8.67 2.89
CA ALA A 14 -16.15 -9.18 1.91
C ALA A 14 -16.23 -8.23 0.69
N THR A 15 -15.91 -8.77 -0.48
CA THR A 15 -16.13 -8.12 -1.77
C THR A 15 -17.33 -8.79 -2.43
N PRO A 16 -18.32 -8.03 -2.96
CA PRO A 16 -19.40 -8.62 -3.74
C PRO A 16 -18.86 -9.43 -4.92
N LYS A 17 -19.51 -10.54 -5.24
CA LYS A 17 -19.15 -11.37 -6.39
C LYS A 17 -19.18 -10.54 -7.66
N GLY A 18 -18.08 -10.60 -8.43
CA GLY A 18 -17.90 -9.82 -9.65
C GLY A 18 -18.13 -10.62 -10.92
N GLY A 19 -18.37 -11.93 -10.82
CA GLY A 19 -18.49 -12.82 -11.97
C GLY A 19 -17.13 -13.27 -12.54
N TRP A 20 -16.08 -13.24 -11.73
CA TRP A 20 -14.73 -13.66 -12.13
C TRP A 20 -14.63 -15.19 -12.09
N THR A 21 -13.82 -15.78 -12.97
CA THR A 21 -13.58 -17.25 -12.98
C THR A 21 -13.08 -17.74 -11.62
N HIS A 22 -12.24 -16.92 -10.98
CA HIS A 22 -11.87 -17.06 -9.58
C HIS A 22 -12.46 -15.87 -8.84
N GLU A 23 -13.58 -16.09 -8.15
CA GLU A 23 -14.19 -15.08 -7.30
C GLU A 23 -13.24 -14.71 -6.15
N LEU A 24 -13.40 -13.49 -5.65
CA LEU A 24 -12.64 -12.99 -4.51
C LEU A 24 -13.22 -13.54 -3.21
N GLU A 25 -12.34 -14.08 -2.37
CA GLU A 25 -12.63 -14.48 -1.02
C GLU A 25 -12.33 -13.34 -0.03
N PRO A 26 -12.93 -13.34 1.18
CA PRO A 26 -12.73 -12.25 2.15
C PRO A 26 -11.27 -11.97 2.55
N ASP A 27 -10.40 -12.97 2.45
CA ASP A 27 -8.98 -12.87 2.79
C ASP A 27 -8.10 -12.45 1.61
N ASP A 28 -8.64 -12.39 0.40
CA ASP A 28 -7.92 -11.92 -0.78
C ASP A 28 -7.61 -10.43 -0.65
N VAL A 29 -6.37 -10.08 -0.97
CA VAL A 29 -5.90 -8.69 -1.00
C VAL A 29 -5.70 -8.27 -2.44
N VAL A 30 -6.62 -7.46 -2.94
CA VAL A 30 -6.54 -6.83 -4.27
C VAL A 30 -6.28 -5.33 -4.20
N HIS A 31 -6.42 -4.73 -3.02
CA HIS A 31 -6.09 -3.34 -2.76
C HIS A 31 -5.18 -3.24 -1.54
N THR A 32 -4.13 -2.43 -1.65
CA THR A 32 -3.20 -2.16 -0.57
C THR A 32 -3.09 -0.65 -0.36
N LEU A 33 -3.32 -0.20 0.87
CA LEU A 33 -3.05 1.19 1.25
C LEU A 33 -1.55 1.41 1.42
N VAL A 34 -1.09 2.61 1.07
CA VAL A 34 0.27 3.09 1.32
C VAL A 34 0.17 4.37 2.13
N ALA A 35 0.88 4.42 3.26
CA ALA A 35 0.99 5.58 4.12
C ALA A 35 2.43 6.12 4.07
N VAL A 36 2.59 7.38 3.67
CA VAL A 36 3.86 8.09 3.63
C VAL A 36 3.90 9.05 4.81
N HIS A 37 4.82 8.79 5.74
CA HIS A 37 5.00 9.60 6.94
C HIS A 37 6.12 10.62 6.72
N THR A 38 5.96 11.81 7.28
CA THR A 38 6.97 12.87 7.19
C THR A 38 7.49 13.33 8.55
N ASP A 39 8.61 14.04 8.53
CA ASP A 39 9.25 14.62 9.72
C ASP A 39 8.44 15.75 10.39
N GLU A 40 7.45 16.30 9.70
CA GLU A 40 6.54 17.32 10.21
C GLU A 40 5.22 16.73 10.77
N GLY A 41 5.11 15.39 10.83
CA GLY A 41 3.93 14.69 11.34
C GLY A 41 2.75 14.60 10.36
N VAL A 42 2.92 15.08 9.13
CA VAL A 42 1.93 14.93 8.05
C VAL A 42 2.01 13.50 7.48
N VAL A 43 0.85 12.91 7.18
CA VAL A 43 0.76 11.58 6.57
C VAL A 43 -0.04 11.65 5.27
N GLY A 44 0.59 11.28 4.16
CA GLY A 44 -0.08 11.09 2.88
C GLY A 44 -0.59 9.65 2.75
N ILE A 45 -1.85 9.46 2.34
CA ILE A 45 -2.46 8.15 2.14
C ILE A 45 -2.80 7.96 0.66
N GLY A 46 -2.37 6.84 0.08
CA GLY A 46 -2.73 6.39 -1.26
C GLY A 46 -3.08 4.91 -1.29
N SER A 47 -3.50 4.41 -2.45
CA SER A 47 -3.81 3.00 -2.65
C SER A 47 -3.25 2.47 -3.95
N VAL A 48 -2.85 1.20 -3.96
CA VAL A 48 -2.43 0.45 -5.15
C VAL A 48 -3.41 -0.71 -5.34
N PHE A 49 -3.87 -0.93 -6.57
CA PHE A 49 -4.65 -2.13 -6.93
C PHE A 49 -3.70 -3.32 -7.13
N SER A 50 -3.23 -3.86 -6.01
CA SER A 50 -2.41 -5.06 -5.99
C SER A 50 -2.38 -5.71 -4.59
N SER A 51 -1.79 -6.90 -4.52
CA SER A 51 -1.61 -7.64 -3.28
C SER A 51 -0.61 -6.95 -2.36
N ALA A 52 -0.80 -7.12 -1.05
CA ALA A 52 0.10 -6.54 -0.05
C ALA A 52 1.54 -7.02 -0.24
N ALA A 53 1.75 -8.29 -0.59
CA ALA A 53 3.07 -8.85 -0.80
C ALA A 53 3.83 -8.16 -1.94
N LEU A 54 3.17 -7.91 -3.08
CA LEU A 54 3.81 -7.26 -4.22
C LEU A 54 4.14 -5.79 -3.89
N VAL A 55 3.23 -5.10 -3.20
CA VAL A 55 3.47 -3.70 -2.80
C VAL A 55 4.62 -3.61 -1.80
N GLN A 56 4.71 -4.51 -0.82
CA GLN A 56 5.83 -4.54 0.13
C GLN A 56 7.16 -4.79 -0.58
N ALA A 57 7.22 -5.76 -1.50
CA ALA A 57 8.42 -6.01 -2.31
C ALA A 57 8.81 -4.78 -3.16
N ALA A 58 7.84 -4.06 -3.72
CA ALA A 58 8.11 -2.82 -4.44
C ALA A 58 8.65 -1.72 -3.50
N LEU A 59 8.13 -1.61 -2.28
CA LEU A 59 8.62 -0.66 -1.28
C LEU A 59 10.06 -0.97 -0.86
N GLU A 60 10.49 -2.22 -0.78
CA GLU A 60 11.89 -2.57 -0.51
C GLU A 60 12.84 -1.98 -1.56
N VAL A 61 12.43 -1.96 -2.84
CA VAL A 61 13.21 -1.40 -3.94
C VAL A 61 13.16 0.13 -3.96
N LEU A 62 12.01 0.73 -3.64
CA LEU A 62 11.79 2.17 -3.75
C LEU A 62 12.22 2.95 -2.50
N SER A 63 12.20 2.32 -1.31
CA SER A 63 12.53 2.99 -0.04
C SER A 63 13.88 3.72 -0.06
N PRO A 64 14.98 3.17 -0.63
CA PRO A 64 16.27 3.85 -0.65
C PRO A 64 16.28 5.20 -1.40
N ILE A 65 15.39 5.38 -2.38
CA ILE A 65 15.29 6.64 -3.14
C ILE A 65 14.21 7.58 -2.59
N CYS A 66 13.28 7.08 -1.78
CA CYS A 66 12.20 7.88 -1.19
C CYS A 66 12.54 8.42 0.20
N LEU A 67 13.17 7.63 1.07
CA LEU A 67 13.47 8.05 2.44
C LEU A 67 14.45 9.24 2.44
N GLY A 68 14.12 10.30 3.17
CA GLY A 68 14.86 11.56 3.19
C GLY A 68 14.64 12.49 1.97
N ALA A 69 13.90 12.03 0.96
CA ALA A 69 13.46 12.88 -0.14
C ALA A 69 12.43 13.91 0.33
N ASN A 70 12.24 14.97 -0.46
CA ASN A 70 11.18 15.94 -0.21
C ASN A 70 9.82 15.29 -0.53
N ALA A 71 8.85 15.47 0.38
CA ALA A 71 7.47 15.07 0.18
C ALA A 71 6.71 16.09 -0.69
#